data_AF-E1ZIT4-F1
#
_entry.id   AF-E1ZIT4-F1
#
_cell.length_a   1.000
_cell.length_b   1.000
_cell.length_c   1.000
_cell.angle_alpha   90.00
_cell.angle_beta   90.00
_cell.angle_gamma   90.00
#
_symmetry.space_group_name_H-M   'P 1'
#
loop_
_entity.id
_entity.type
_entity.pdbx_description
1 polymer ?
#
loop_
_entity_poly.entity_id
_entity_poly.type
_entity_poly.pdbx_seq_one_letter_code
_entity_poly.pdbx_strand_id
1 'polypeptide(L)'
;MMASASTLVLPPAGVRALARPVTRRPAVAVRAASTRLPPPGSQPAPKSKDMPGSVGDIISIATTLGLTGASIGTYMDGIHSRVQVLVYDKLPLVHGGLHTSAVVPPLLAAYYMVLGGLVYKADSWLLEAGDQATEDAYRRCSLGTMCLSFGSVAAVLALSSVLYDNNVPADQISWALAGCAAVNYLIFDGTKQGLALALLCALACPAAELMLMHILQLWHYPGATLFTEIPHSGIPSWVPWCYFVYTSAVAQLTRYLKKTE
;
A
#
# COMPACT_ATOMS: atom_id res chain seq x y z
N MET A 1 -37.09 42.66 -29.68
CA MET A 1 -36.96 43.04 -31.10
C MET A 1 -35.51 42.81 -31.51
N MET A 2 -35.34 41.94 -32.51
CA MET A 2 -34.18 41.71 -33.39
C MET A 2 -32.81 41.29 -32.81
N ALA A 3 -32.51 40.02 -33.10
CA ALA A 3 -31.19 39.39 -33.19
C ALA A 3 -30.40 39.92 -34.40
N SER A 4 -29.07 39.74 -34.38
CA SER A 4 -28.37 39.22 -35.56
C SER A 4 -27.00 38.65 -35.19
N ALA A 5 -26.80 37.39 -35.57
CA ALA A 5 -25.55 36.65 -35.56
C ALA A 5 -24.88 36.78 -36.94
N SER A 6 -23.56 36.74 -37.00
CA SER A 6 -22.81 36.44 -38.22
C SER A 6 -21.36 36.05 -37.86
N THR A 7 -20.63 35.17 -38.53
CA THR A 7 -20.88 33.94 -39.31
C THR A 7 -19.49 33.29 -39.38
N LEU A 8 -19.41 31.99 -39.12
CA LEU A 8 -18.20 31.18 -39.27
C LEU A 8 -17.91 30.96 -40.77
N VAL A 9 -16.68 31.21 -41.23
CA VAL A 9 -16.24 30.92 -42.62
C VAL A 9 -15.21 29.79 -42.60
N LEU A 10 -15.62 28.63 -43.12
CA LEU A 10 -14.74 27.52 -43.52
C LEU A 10 -14.50 27.61 -45.05
N PRO A 11 -13.27 27.37 -45.54
CA PRO A 11 -13.04 27.19 -46.97
C PRO A 11 -13.26 25.73 -47.43
N PRO A 12 -13.44 25.50 -48.75
CA PRO A 12 -14.19 24.36 -49.27
C PRO A 12 -13.34 23.14 -49.62
N ALA A 13 -14.04 22.00 -49.74
CA ALA A 13 -13.55 20.73 -50.25
C ALA A 13 -13.25 20.80 -51.76
N GLY A 14 -12.06 20.33 -52.16
CA GLY A 14 -11.69 20.03 -53.54
C GLY A 14 -11.52 18.53 -53.73
N VAL A 15 -12.20 17.96 -54.73
CA VAL A 15 -12.25 16.52 -55.04
C VAL A 15 -11.49 16.22 -56.34
N ARG A 16 -10.65 15.17 -56.28
CA ARG A 16 -10.16 14.22 -57.30
C ARG A 16 -9.15 14.66 -58.38
N ALA A 17 -8.04 13.92 -58.41
CA ALA A 17 -7.68 13.05 -59.55
C ALA A 17 -6.79 11.88 -59.11
N LEU A 18 -7.08 10.70 -59.66
CA LEU A 18 -6.43 9.40 -59.44
C LEU A 18 -5.08 9.30 -60.17
N ALA A 19 -4.05 8.72 -59.53
CA ALA A 19 -2.93 8.07 -60.23
C ALA A 19 -2.22 7.00 -59.37
N ARG A 20 -2.52 5.73 -59.73
CA ARG A 20 -1.76 4.46 -59.62
C ARG A 20 -1.05 4.02 -58.33
N PRO A 21 -1.26 2.76 -57.89
CA PRO A 21 -0.46 2.15 -56.82
C PRO A 21 0.91 1.71 -57.35
N VAL A 22 1.99 2.24 -56.75
CA VAL A 22 3.34 1.68 -56.91
C VAL A 22 3.49 0.52 -55.93
N THR A 23 3.54 -0.68 -56.46
CA THR A 23 3.80 -1.93 -55.74
C THR A 23 5.23 -1.92 -55.19
N ARG A 24 5.40 -1.56 -53.91
CA ARG A 24 6.65 -1.87 -53.19
C ARG A 24 6.62 -3.34 -52.78
N ARG A 25 7.45 -4.15 -53.43
CA ARG A 25 7.81 -5.50 -53.01
C ARG A 25 8.32 -5.46 -51.56
N PRO A 26 7.96 -6.45 -50.71
CA PRO A 26 8.61 -6.59 -49.41
C PRO A 26 10.06 -7.01 -49.61
N ALA A 27 10.99 -6.27 -49.01
CA ALA A 27 12.37 -6.71 -48.87
C ALA A 27 12.38 -7.96 -47.98
N VAL A 28 12.79 -9.08 -48.55
CA VAL A 28 13.06 -10.32 -47.84
C VAL A 28 14.25 -10.06 -46.93
N ALA A 29 14.00 -9.85 -45.64
CA ALA A 29 15.04 -9.89 -44.63
C ALA A 29 15.49 -11.35 -44.47
N VAL A 30 16.66 -11.66 -45.02
CA VAL A 30 17.35 -12.93 -44.82
C VAL A 30 17.66 -13.07 -43.34
N ARG A 31 16.94 -13.95 -42.66
CA ARG A 31 17.19 -14.36 -41.28
C ARG A 31 18.50 -15.15 -41.26
N ALA A 32 19.61 -14.50 -40.89
CA ALA A 32 20.85 -15.20 -40.61
C ALA A 32 20.60 -16.12 -39.40
N ALA A 33 20.49 -17.42 -39.65
CA ALA A 33 20.46 -18.43 -38.62
C ALA A 33 21.81 -18.42 -37.89
N SER A 34 21.82 -17.91 -36.66
CA SER A 34 22.96 -18.05 -35.75
C SER A 34 23.15 -19.53 -35.43
N THR A 35 24.17 -20.16 -36.02
CA THR A 35 24.61 -21.52 -35.73
C THR A 35 25.58 -21.55 -34.54
N ARG A 36 25.30 -20.80 -33.46
CA ARG A 36 26.02 -21.02 -32.21
C ARG A 36 25.47 -22.27 -31.54
N LEU A 37 26.23 -23.36 -31.65
CA LEU A 37 26.10 -24.51 -30.77
C LEU A 37 26.24 -24.04 -29.31
N PRO A 38 25.39 -24.52 -28.39
CA PRO A 38 25.56 -24.23 -26.98
C PRO A 38 26.89 -24.84 -26.49
N PRO A 39 27.61 -24.17 -25.57
CA PRO A 39 28.80 -24.73 -24.97
C PRO A 39 28.45 -26.05 -24.25
N PRO A 40 29.28 -27.10 -24.39
CA PRO A 40 29.06 -28.34 -23.65
C PRO A 40 29.27 -28.07 -22.16
N GLY A 41 28.20 -28.16 -21.37
CA GLY A 41 28.29 -28.10 -19.91
C GLY A 41 27.36 -27.13 -19.18
N SER A 42 26.42 -26.44 -19.85
CA SER A 42 25.36 -25.74 -19.12
C SER A 42 24.35 -26.75 -18.57
N GLN A 43 24.66 -27.34 -17.42
CA GLN A 43 23.62 -27.96 -16.61
C GLN A 43 22.56 -26.88 -16.33
N PRO A 44 21.26 -27.16 -16.53
CA PRO A 44 20.25 -26.28 -15.99
C PRO A 44 20.48 -26.18 -14.49
N ALA A 45 20.57 -24.95 -13.98
CA ALA A 45 20.61 -24.71 -12.54
C ALA A 45 19.50 -25.56 -11.91
N PRO A 46 19.77 -26.30 -10.82
CA PRO A 46 18.74 -27.08 -10.16
C PRO A 46 17.63 -26.10 -9.80
N LYS A 47 16.43 -26.32 -10.35
CA LYS A 47 15.22 -25.66 -9.85
C LYS A 47 15.19 -25.99 -8.37
N SER A 48 15.44 -25.01 -7.49
CA SER A 48 15.13 -25.18 -6.09
C SER A 48 13.65 -25.51 -6.06
N LYS A 49 13.33 -26.75 -5.65
CA LYS A 49 12.01 -27.03 -5.15
C LYS A 49 11.96 -26.28 -3.83
N ASP A 50 11.57 -25.02 -3.89
CA ASP A 50 11.16 -24.29 -2.70
C ASP A 50 9.96 -25.07 -2.15
N MET A 51 10.22 -25.93 -1.16
CA MET A 51 9.13 -26.53 -0.41
C MET A 51 8.35 -25.38 0.23
N PRO A 52 7.01 -25.44 0.27
CA PRO A 52 6.25 -24.50 1.09
C PRO A 52 6.84 -24.52 2.51
N GLY A 53 7.04 -23.33 3.10
CA GLY A 53 7.68 -23.17 4.41
C GLY A 53 7.12 -24.14 5.44
N SER A 54 7.99 -24.65 6.32
CA SER A 54 7.60 -25.57 7.38
C SER A 54 6.47 -24.96 8.21
N VAL A 55 5.62 -25.80 8.81
CA VAL A 55 4.61 -25.35 9.78
C VAL A 55 5.26 -24.53 10.90
N GLY A 56 6.50 -24.89 11.28
CA GLY A 56 7.31 -24.12 12.22
C GLY A 56 7.57 -22.69 11.75
N ASP A 57 8.01 -22.51 10.49
CA ASP A 57 8.31 -21.21 9.90
C ASP A 57 7.07 -20.32 9.84
N ILE A 58 5.91 -20.90 9.46
CA ILE A 58 4.65 -20.16 9.42
C ILE A 58 4.24 -19.67 10.82
N ILE A 59 4.42 -20.51 11.85
CA ILE A 59 4.14 -20.12 13.24
C ILE A 59 5.11 -19.03 13.71
N SER A 60 6.40 -19.15 13.36
CA SER A 60 7.43 -18.15 13.69
C SER A 60 7.12 -16.79 13.05
N ILE A 61 6.80 -16.78 11.76
CA ILE A 61 6.42 -15.58 11.01
C ILE A 61 5.16 -14.94 11.62
N ALA A 62 4.11 -15.73 11.85
CA ALA A 62 2.86 -15.21 12.43
C ALA A 62 3.08 -14.64 13.83
N THR A 63 3.86 -15.32 14.67
CA THR A 63 4.20 -14.86 16.02
C THR A 63 4.98 -13.55 15.96
N THR A 64 5.99 -13.46 15.09
CA THR A 64 6.80 -12.24 14.94
C THR A 64 5.98 -11.07 14.40
N LEU A 65 5.10 -11.32 13.43
CA LEU A 65 4.13 -10.33 12.95
C LEU A 65 3.22 -9.83 14.08
N GLY A 66 2.63 -10.77 14.85
CA GLY A 66 1.74 -10.45 15.96
C GLY A 66 2.44 -9.63 17.05
N LEU A 67 3.64 -10.04 17.48
CA LEU A 67 4.44 -9.31 18.46
C LEU A 67 4.87 -7.93 17.94
N THR A 68 5.20 -7.82 16.65
CA THR A 68 5.55 -6.54 16.04
C THR A 68 4.35 -5.60 16.00
N GLY A 69 3.16 -6.10 15.63
CA GLY A 69 1.92 -5.34 15.67
C GLY A 69 1.58 -4.88 17.09
N ALA A 70 1.64 -5.79 18.06
CA ALA A 70 1.35 -5.49 19.47
C ALA A 70 2.32 -4.46 20.07
N SER A 71 3.59 -4.44 19.64
CA SER A 71 4.63 -3.57 20.18
C SER A 71 4.85 -2.33 19.30
N ILE A 72 5.59 -2.49 18.20
CA ILE A 72 5.95 -1.40 17.27
C ILE A 72 4.68 -0.73 16.72
N GLY A 73 3.68 -1.52 16.32
CA GLY A 73 2.40 -0.98 15.85
C GLY A 73 1.75 -0.07 16.90
N THR A 74 1.68 -0.50 18.17
CA THR A 74 1.12 0.30 19.26
C THR A 74 1.92 1.59 19.50
N TYR A 75 3.25 1.54 19.41
CA TYR A 75 4.06 2.76 19.52
C TYR A 75 3.80 3.75 18.37
N MET A 76 3.57 3.24 17.16
CA MET A 76 3.27 4.06 16.00
C MET A 76 1.87 4.67 16.07
N ASP A 77 0.87 3.91 16.51
CA ASP A 77 -0.46 4.42 16.86
C ASP A 77 -0.37 5.58 17.87
N GLY A 78 0.49 5.40 18.88
CA GLY A 78 0.78 6.42 19.88
C GLY A 78 1.20 7.78 19.35
N ILE A 79 1.72 7.88 18.11
CA ILE A 79 2.10 9.16 17.49
C ILE A 79 0.88 10.08 17.37
N HIS A 80 -0.27 9.54 16.95
CA HIS A 80 -1.54 10.29 16.78
C HIS A 80 -2.11 10.78 18.11
N SER A 81 -1.96 9.99 19.16
CA SER A 81 -2.51 10.30 20.47
C SER A 81 -1.87 11.52 21.16
N ARG A 82 -0.62 11.87 20.81
CA ARG A 82 0.12 12.97 21.45
C ARG A 82 -0.49 14.34 21.24
N VAL A 83 -1.11 14.55 20.09
CA VAL A 83 -1.79 15.80 19.73
C VAL A 83 -3.31 15.58 19.65
N GLN A 84 -3.80 14.51 20.27
CA GLN A 84 -5.23 14.19 20.33
C GLN A 84 -5.90 14.12 18.95
N VAL A 85 -5.18 13.59 17.95
CA VAL A 85 -5.84 13.19 16.70
C VAL A 85 -6.94 12.18 17.05
N LEU A 86 -6.63 11.23 17.93
CA LEU A 86 -7.53 10.23 18.48
C LEU A 86 -7.48 10.28 20.02
N VAL A 87 -8.64 10.14 20.67
CA VAL A 87 -8.78 10.13 22.13
C VAL A 87 -9.39 8.81 22.59
N TYR A 88 -8.67 8.09 23.47
CA TYR A 88 -9.12 6.81 24.02
C TYR A 88 -10.05 7.01 25.23
N ASP A 89 -11.29 6.56 25.09
CA ASP A 89 -12.35 6.71 26.11
C ASP A 89 -12.39 5.54 27.09
N LYS A 90 -12.00 4.33 26.64
CA LYS A 90 -12.05 3.10 27.45
C LYS A 90 -10.71 2.38 27.50
N LEU A 91 -10.41 1.88 28.70
CA LEU A 91 -9.17 1.20 29.05
C LEU A 91 -7.91 1.98 28.62
N PRO A 92 -7.82 3.30 28.87
CA PRO A 92 -6.67 4.07 28.44
C PRO A 92 -5.41 3.61 29.18
N LEU A 93 -4.32 3.49 28.43
CA LEU A 93 -2.98 3.22 28.91
C LEU A 93 -2.11 4.43 28.61
N VAL A 94 -1.58 5.05 29.66
CA VAL A 94 -0.68 6.19 29.54
C VAL A 94 0.67 5.81 30.14
N HIS A 95 1.70 5.71 29.29
CA HIS A 95 3.04 5.35 29.73
C HIS A 95 4.11 6.06 28.90
N GLY A 96 5.00 6.84 29.54
CA GLY A 96 6.14 7.46 28.84
C GLY A 96 5.76 8.38 27.66
N GLY A 97 4.58 9.02 27.70
CA GLY A 97 4.06 9.85 26.61
C GLY A 97 3.35 9.09 25.48
N LEU A 98 3.22 7.76 25.60
CA LEU A 98 2.27 6.97 24.81
C LEU A 98 0.89 7.09 25.45
N HIS A 99 -0.11 7.53 24.69
CA HIS A 99 -1.52 7.49 25.09
C HIS A 99 -2.24 6.48 24.18
N THR A 100 -2.50 5.28 24.69
CA THR A 100 -3.15 4.21 23.91
C THR A 100 -4.30 3.58 24.70
N SER A 101 -4.90 2.50 24.21
CA SER A 101 -5.85 1.67 24.97
C SER A 101 -5.33 0.25 25.12
N ALA A 102 -5.69 -0.45 26.20
CA ALA A 102 -5.35 -1.86 26.40
C ALA A 102 -5.88 -2.78 25.28
N VAL A 103 -6.85 -2.30 24.49
CA VAL A 103 -7.41 -3.01 23.33
C VAL A 103 -6.56 -2.85 22.07
N VAL A 104 -5.71 -1.82 21.99
CA VAL A 104 -4.92 -1.52 20.78
C VAL A 104 -3.87 -2.60 20.48
N PRO A 105 -3.02 -3.05 21.44
CA PRO A 105 -2.04 -4.09 21.17
C PRO A 105 -2.63 -5.38 20.57
N PRO A 106 -3.70 -6.00 21.12
CA PRO A 106 -4.27 -7.20 20.52
C PRO A 106 -4.91 -6.94 19.14
N LEU A 107 -5.50 -5.76 18.91
CA LEU A 107 -6.03 -5.39 17.59
C LEU A 107 -4.93 -5.26 16.54
N LEU A 108 -3.83 -4.60 16.88
CA LEU A 108 -2.69 -4.44 15.97
C LEU A 108 -1.93 -5.76 15.76
N ALA A 109 -1.85 -6.62 16.77
CA ALA A 109 -1.36 -7.98 16.58
C ALA A 109 -2.19 -8.73 15.52
N ALA A 110 -3.52 -8.69 15.64
CA ALA A 110 -4.43 -9.31 14.69
C ALA A 110 -4.29 -8.71 13.28
N TYR A 111 -4.22 -7.38 13.17
CA TYR A 111 -4.00 -6.69 11.90
C TYR A 111 -2.71 -7.16 11.21
N TYR A 112 -1.58 -7.20 11.93
CA TYR A 112 -0.29 -7.61 11.36
C TYR A 112 -0.29 -9.09 10.95
N MET A 113 -0.87 -9.98 11.76
CA MET A 113 -0.97 -11.40 11.43
C MET A 113 -1.84 -11.63 10.18
N VAL A 114 -3.01 -10.98 10.11
CA VAL A 114 -3.93 -11.15 8.98
C VAL A 114 -3.32 -10.56 7.70
N LEU A 115 -2.88 -9.30 7.74
CA LEU A 115 -2.31 -8.66 6.57
C LEU A 115 -1.01 -9.34 6.13
N GLY A 116 -0.11 -9.67 7.06
CA GLY A 116 1.12 -10.38 6.74
C GLY A 116 0.86 -11.77 6.18
N GLY A 117 -0.13 -12.50 6.69
CA GLY A 117 -0.57 -13.78 6.11
C GLY A 117 -1.13 -13.64 4.69
N LEU A 118 -1.90 -12.57 4.42
CA LEU A 118 -2.41 -12.26 3.08
C LEU A 118 -1.26 -11.91 2.12
N VAL A 119 -0.29 -11.09 2.55
CA VAL A 119 0.91 -10.79 1.76
C VAL A 119 1.70 -12.06 1.49
N TYR A 120 1.98 -12.87 2.52
CA TYR A 120 2.73 -14.12 2.40
C TYR A 120 2.11 -15.01 1.33
N LYS A 121 0.78 -15.20 1.37
CA LYS A 121 0.06 -16.04 0.42
C LYS A 121 0.06 -15.44 -0.99
N ALA A 122 -0.23 -14.14 -1.12
CA ALA A 122 -0.29 -13.47 -2.41
C ALA A 122 1.08 -13.42 -3.11
N ASP A 123 2.14 -13.09 -2.37
CA ASP A 123 3.51 -13.09 -2.88
C ASP A 123 3.94 -14.50 -3.29
N SER A 124 3.64 -15.53 -2.47
CA SER A 124 4.00 -16.91 -2.82
C SER A 124 3.34 -17.34 -4.14
N TRP A 125 2.05 -17.05 -4.30
CA TRP A 125 1.33 -17.36 -5.53
C TRP A 125 1.88 -16.62 -6.76
N LEU A 126 2.21 -15.34 -6.61
CA LEU A 126 2.71 -14.52 -7.73
C LEU A 126 4.17 -14.80 -8.08
N LEU A 127 4.99 -15.19 -7.11
CA LEU A 127 6.34 -15.69 -7.35
C LEU A 127 6.31 -17.01 -8.13
N GLU A 128 5.44 -17.95 -7.76
CA GLU A 128 5.23 -19.20 -8.52
C GLU A 128 4.75 -18.94 -9.96
N ALA A 129 3.96 -17.88 -10.16
CA ALA A 129 3.50 -17.44 -11.46
C ALA A 129 4.54 -16.63 -12.26
N GLY A 130 5.72 -16.32 -11.69
CA GLY A 130 6.78 -15.55 -12.34
C GLY A 130 6.45 -14.06 -12.53
N ASP A 131 5.69 -13.44 -11.62
CA ASP A 131 5.42 -12.00 -11.67
C ASP A 131 6.70 -11.20 -11.32
N GLN A 132 7.23 -10.49 -12.32
CA GLN A 132 8.48 -9.74 -12.21
C GLN A 132 8.45 -8.66 -11.12
N ALA A 133 7.33 -7.96 -10.95
CA ALA A 133 7.23 -6.90 -9.94
C ALA A 133 7.34 -7.47 -8.53
N THR A 134 6.72 -8.64 -8.29
CA THR A 134 6.83 -9.37 -7.03
C THR A 134 8.24 -9.90 -6.80
N GLU A 135 8.89 -10.46 -7.83
CA GLU A 135 10.30 -10.86 -7.74
C GLU A 135 11.21 -9.68 -7.38
N ASP A 136 11.04 -8.53 -8.03
CA ASP A 136 11.85 -7.33 -7.79
C ASP A 136 11.62 -6.78 -6.38
N ALA A 137 10.36 -6.73 -5.92
CA ALA A 137 10.03 -6.35 -4.55
C ALA A 137 10.66 -7.30 -3.53
N TYR A 138 10.56 -8.62 -3.79
CA TYR A 138 11.20 -9.62 -2.95
C TYR A 138 12.71 -9.42 -2.95
N ARG A 139 13.39 -9.28 -4.10
CA ARG A 139 14.85 -9.08 -4.19
C ARG A 139 15.32 -7.82 -3.46
N ARG A 140 14.62 -6.69 -3.61
CA ARG A 140 14.94 -5.42 -2.93
C ARG A 140 14.78 -5.50 -1.41
N CYS A 141 13.93 -6.39 -0.91
CA CYS A 141 13.70 -6.55 0.51
C CYS A 141 14.98 -6.98 1.27
N SER A 142 15.36 -6.17 2.25
CA SER A 142 16.46 -6.33 3.18
C SER A 142 16.08 -5.74 4.53
N LEU A 143 16.85 -6.04 5.59
CA LEU A 143 16.65 -5.44 6.91
C LEU A 143 16.60 -3.90 6.83
N GLY A 144 17.50 -3.28 6.07
CA GLY A 144 17.54 -1.82 5.89
C GLY A 144 16.27 -1.27 5.24
N THR A 145 15.81 -1.87 4.14
CA THR A 145 14.56 -1.44 3.49
C THR A 145 13.31 -1.69 4.33
N MET A 146 13.32 -2.72 5.18
CA MET A 146 12.23 -3.00 6.12
C MET A 146 12.22 -1.95 7.24
N CYS A 147 13.36 -1.65 7.85
CA CYS A 147 13.44 -0.58 8.85
C CYS A 147 13.05 0.79 8.26
N LEU A 148 13.48 1.09 7.03
CA LEU A 148 13.12 2.33 6.33
C LEU A 148 11.61 2.40 6.03
N SER A 149 10.95 1.28 5.71
CA SER A 149 9.51 1.30 5.48
C SER A 149 8.74 1.60 6.77
N PHE A 150 9.10 1.01 7.91
CA PHE A 150 8.53 1.38 9.21
C PHE A 150 8.82 2.85 9.58
N GLY A 151 10.04 3.33 9.33
CA GLY A 151 10.41 4.73 9.51
C GLY A 151 9.56 5.67 8.65
N SER A 152 9.27 5.29 7.41
CA SER A 152 8.37 6.03 6.51
C SER A 152 6.95 6.09 7.06
N VAL A 153 6.40 4.98 7.56
CA VAL A 153 5.07 5.00 8.19
C VAL A 153 5.07 5.93 9.40
N ALA A 154 6.06 5.82 10.29
CA ALA A 154 6.17 6.72 11.45
C ALA A 154 6.28 8.19 11.04
N ALA A 155 7.02 8.50 9.97
CA ALA A 155 7.13 9.85 9.42
C ALA A 155 5.80 10.37 8.86
N VAL A 156 5.03 9.54 8.16
CA VAL A 156 3.69 9.90 7.65
C VAL A 156 2.71 10.14 8.81
N LEU A 157 2.72 9.30 9.84
CA LEU A 157 1.88 9.50 11.04
C LEU A 157 2.28 10.77 11.78
N ALA A 158 3.59 11.04 11.93
CA ALA A 158 4.09 12.27 12.52
C ALA A 158 3.68 13.50 11.69
N LEU A 159 3.80 13.44 10.36
CA LEU A 159 3.35 14.50 9.46
C LEU A 159 1.86 14.79 9.66
N SER A 160 1.02 13.75 9.68
CA SER A 160 -0.42 13.94 9.92
C SER A 160 -0.71 14.60 11.27
N SER A 161 0.04 14.25 12.32
CA SER A 161 -0.08 14.85 13.65
C SER A 161 0.34 16.31 13.65
N VAL A 162 1.47 16.64 13.01
CA VAL A 162 1.96 18.02 12.89
C VAL A 162 0.97 18.88 12.11
N LEU A 163 0.46 18.41 10.97
CA LEU A 163 -0.51 19.16 10.18
C LEU A 163 -1.82 19.37 10.96
N TYR A 164 -2.29 18.34 11.67
CA TYR A 164 -3.47 18.44 12.52
C TYR A 164 -3.29 19.47 13.65
N ASP A 165 -2.19 19.40 14.38
CA ASP A 165 -1.87 20.31 15.49
C ASP A 165 -1.71 21.78 15.02
N ASN A 166 -1.32 21.97 13.77
CA ASN A 166 -1.25 23.28 13.12
C ASN A 166 -2.57 23.73 12.45
N ASN A 167 -3.69 23.06 12.73
CA ASN A 167 -5.02 23.38 12.19
C ASN A 167 -5.07 23.41 10.65
N VAL A 168 -4.25 22.58 9.98
CA VAL A 168 -4.30 22.46 8.52
C VAL A 168 -5.65 21.84 8.12
N PRO A 169 -6.34 22.37 7.09
CA PRO A 169 -7.62 21.82 6.64
C PRO A 169 -7.53 20.33 6.27
N ALA A 170 -8.54 19.56 6.65
CA ALA A 170 -8.57 18.09 6.53
C ALA A 170 -8.37 17.57 5.10
N ASP A 171 -8.89 18.28 4.11
CA ASP A 171 -8.73 17.98 2.70
C ASP A 171 -7.26 18.15 2.26
N GLN A 172 -6.58 19.18 2.74
CA GLN A 172 -5.15 19.40 2.48
C GLN A 172 -4.28 18.32 3.15
N ILE A 173 -4.61 17.93 4.40
CA ILE A 173 -3.95 16.79 5.07
C ILE A 173 -4.16 15.52 4.24
N SER A 174 -5.40 15.25 3.80
CA SER A 174 -5.73 14.07 3.01
C SER A 174 -4.95 14.03 1.70
N TRP A 175 -4.84 15.13 0.95
CA TRP A 175 -4.04 15.20 -0.27
C TRP A 175 -2.54 14.98 -0.02
N ALA A 176 -1.99 15.59 1.04
CA ALA A 176 -0.60 15.39 1.41
C ALA A 176 -0.31 13.92 1.74
N LEU A 177 -1.14 13.30 2.58
CA LEU A 177 -0.96 11.89 2.95
C LEU A 177 -1.24 10.93 1.80
N ALA A 178 -2.17 11.24 0.89
CA ALA A 178 -2.37 10.46 -0.33
C ALA A 178 -1.11 10.47 -1.22
N GLY A 179 -0.46 11.62 -1.36
CA GLY A 179 0.82 11.75 -2.05
C GLY A 179 1.92 10.93 -1.37
N CYS A 180 2.06 11.05 -0.05
CA CYS A 180 2.98 10.23 0.72
C CYS A 180 2.69 8.73 0.59
N ALA A 181 1.42 8.33 0.57
CA ALA A 181 0.98 6.96 0.43
C ALA A 181 1.38 6.37 -0.93
N ALA A 182 1.14 7.10 -2.01
CA ALA A 182 1.57 6.70 -3.35
C ALA A 182 3.09 6.54 -3.44
N VAL A 183 3.85 7.51 -2.93
CA VAL A 183 5.32 7.45 -2.91
C VAL A 183 5.82 6.28 -2.07
N ASN A 184 5.26 6.07 -0.88
CA ASN A 184 5.61 4.97 0.02
C ASN A 184 5.36 3.61 -0.64
N TYR A 185 4.22 3.43 -1.32
CA TYR A 185 3.93 2.22 -2.08
C TYR A 185 4.92 2.01 -3.23
N LEU A 186 5.21 3.04 -4.03
CA LEU A 186 6.12 2.92 -5.17
C LEU A 186 7.55 2.58 -4.73
N ILE A 187 8.01 3.15 -3.61
CA ILE A 187 9.36 2.89 -3.09
C ILE A 187 9.46 1.49 -2.48
N PHE A 188 8.54 1.13 -1.56
CA PHE A 188 8.71 -0.03 -0.69
C PHE A 188 7.96 -1.30 -1.12
N ASP A 189 7.00 -1.21 -2.04
CA ASP A 189 6.24 -2.37 -2.50
C ASP A 189 6.19 -2.45 -4.03
N GLY A 190 5.37 -1.62 -4.67
CA GLY A 190 5.25 -1.54 -6.13
C GLY A 190 4.57 -2.74 -6.79
N THR A 191 3.97 -3.65 -6.01
CA THR A 191 3.31 -4.86 -6.50
C THR A 191 1.79 -4.72 -6.61
N LYS A 192 1.16 -5.43 -7.55
CA LYS A 192 -0.29 -5.32 -7.81
C LYS A 192 -1.13 -5.79 -6.60
N GLN A 193 -0.70 -6.88 -5.96
CA GLN A 193 -1.27 -7.41 -4.73
C GLN A 193 -1.04 -6.47 -3.55
N GLY A 194 0.13 -5.83 -3.48
CA GLY A 194 0.42 -4.79 -2.50
C GLY A 194 -0.57 -3.63 -2.62
N LEU A 195 -0.81 -3.15 -3.84
CA LEU A 195 -1.80 -2.11 -4.12
C LEU A 195 -3.22 -2.56 -3.75
N ALA A 196 -3.61 -3.77 -4.13
CA ALA A 196 -4.94 -4.31 -3.82
C ALA A 196 -5.17 -4.42 -2.30
N LEU A 197 -4.17 -4.90 -1.56
CA LEU A 197 -4.23 -4.99 -0.10
C LEU A 197 -4.19 -3.60 0.56
N ALA A 198 -3.42 -2.66 0.02
CA ALA A 198 -3.39 -1.27 0.49
C ALA A 198 -4.75 -0.59 0.34
N LEU A 199 -5.40 -0.74 -0.81
CA LEU A 199 -6.75 -0.25 -1.05
C LEU A 199 -7.79 -0.95 -0.17
N LEU A 200 -7.65 -2.27 0.03
CA LEU A 200 -8.51 -3.01 0.95
C LEU A 200 -8.36 -2.47 2.38
N CYS A 201 -7.15 -2.28 2.89
CA CYS A 201 -6.90 -1.74 4.22
C CYS A 201 -7.40 -0.30 4.35
N ALA A 202 -7.22 0.54 3.33
CA ALA A 202 -7.72 1.91 3.29
C ALA A 202 -9.26 2.00 3.39
N LEU A 203 -9.98 0.91 3.15
CA LEU A 203 -11.44 0.84 3.31
C LEU A 203 -11.86 0.03 4.54
N ALA A 204 -11.34 -1.19 4.67
CA ALA A 204 -11.75 -2.14 5.69
C ALA A 204 -11.30 -1.74 7.09
N CYS A 205 -10.10 -1.16 7.24
CA CYS A 205 -9.61 -0.75 8.55
C CYS A 205 -10.37 0.46 9.10
N PRO A 206 -10.60 1.55 8.33
CA PRO A 206 -11.50 2.62 8.78
C PRO A 206 -12.94 2.14 9.04
N ALA A 207 -13.46 1.21 8.24
CA ALA A 207 -14.78 0.63 8.49
C ALA A 207 -14.84 -0.17 9.81
N ALA A 208 -13.82 -0.97 10.10
CA ALA A 208 -13.71 -1.69 11.37
C ALA A 208 -13.59 -0.72 12.55
N GLU A 209 -12.80 0.34 12.39
CA GLU A 209 -12.66 1.40 13.38
C GLU A 209 -13.99 2.12 13.66
N LEU A 210 -14.75 2.48 12.61
CA LEU A 210 -16.10 3.03 12.74
C LEU A 210 -17.01 2.10 13.55
N MET A 211 -16.94 0.78 13.34
CA MET A 211 -17.72 -0.17 14.15
C MET A 211 -17.27 -0.19 15.62
N LEU A 212 -15.96 -0.13 15.89
CA LEU A 212 -15.43 -0.10 17.26
C LEU A 212 -15.85 1.18 18.00
N MET A 213 -15.81 2.33 17.34
CA MET A 213 -16.27 3.60 17.94
C MET A 213 -17.79 3.61 18.13
N HIS A 214 -18.56 3.17 17.13
CA HIS A 214 -20.02 3.19 17.21
C HIS A 214 -20.58 2.23 18.26
N ILE A 215 -20.09 0.99 18.28
CA ILE A 215 -20.66 -0.09 19.09
C ILE A 215 -20.00 -0.14 20.48
N LEU A 216 -18.67 -0.09 20.51
CA LEU A 216 -17.91 -0.28 21.74
C LEU A 216 -17.47 1.03 22.38
N GLN A 217 -17.51 2.16 21.65
CA GLN A 217 -17.12 3.49 22.12
C GLN A 217 -15.76 3.45 22.82
N LEU A 218 -14.79 2.80 22.18
CA LEU A 218 -13.44 2.63 22.74
C LEU A 218 -12.63 3.92 22.63
N TRP A 219 -12.87 4.70 21.58
CA TRP A 219 -12.24 5.98 21.30
C TRP A 219 -13.09 6.83 20.36
N HIS A 220 -12.68 8.07 20.15
CA HIS A 220 -13.25 8.97 19.14
C HIS A 220 -12.19 9.90 18.54
N TYR A 221 -12.52 10.50 17.39
CA TYR A 221 -11.74 11.53 16.73
C TYR A 221 -12.37 12.91 16.93
N PRO A 222 -11.73 13.84 17.66
CA PRO A 222 -12.27 15.19 17.85
C PRO A 222 -12.39 15.98 16.54
N GLY A 223 -11.44 15.80 15.62
CA GLY A 223 -11.42 16.45 14.30
C GLY A 223 -11.95 15.58 13.16
N ALA A 224 -12.99 14.78 13.40
CA ALA A 224 -13.59 13.96 12.35
C ALA A 224 -14.20 14.79 11.21
N THR A 225 -14.07 14.30 9.97
CA THR A 225 -14.62 14.98 8.77
C THR A 225 -15.45 14.10 7.87
N LEU A 226 -15.39 12.77 8.05
CA LEU A 226 -16.25 11.80 7.39
C LEU A 226 -17.19 11.16 8.42
N PHE A 227 -18.42 10.85 7.99
CA PHE A 227 -19.43 10.14 8.79
C PHE A 227 -19.84 10.85 10.10
N THR A 228 -19.66 12.16 10.18
CA THR A 228 -19.96 13.00 11.36
C THR A 228 -21.44 13.03 11.75
N GLU A 229 -22.34 12.75 10.80
CA GLU A 229 -23.79 12.70 11.04
C GLU A 229 -24.21 11.50 11.91
N ILE A 230 -23.34 10.49 12.04
CA ILE A 230 -23.59 9.31 12.85
C ILE A 230 -22.95 9.55 14.23
N PRO A 231 -23.75 9.55 15.32
CA PRO A 231 -23.22 9.77 16.67
C PRO A 231 -22.11 8.78 17.01
N HIS A 232 -21.00 9.31 17.53
CA HIS A 232 -19.82 8.53 17.92
C HIS A 232 -19.15 7.73 16.78
N SER A 233 -19.30 8.17 15.53
CA SER A 233 -18.85 7.43 14.36
C SER A 233 -18.19 8.31 13.29
N GLY A 234 -17.34 9.25 13.70
CA GLY A 234 -16.61 10.12 12.79
C GLY A 234 -15.14 9.72 12.66
N ILE A 235 -14.59 9.77 11.44
CA ILE A 235 -13.15 9.63 11.19
C ILE A 235 -12.62 10.82 10.37
N PRO A 236 -11.35 11.21 10.55
CA PRO A 236 -10.69 12.13 9.64
C PRO A 236 -10.54 11.54 8.23
N SER A 237 -10.73 12.37 7.22
CA SER A 237 -10.63 12.00 5.80
C SER A 237 -9.26 11.49 5.34
N TRP A 238 -8.24 11.60 6.19
CA TRP A 238 -6.89 11.14 5.92
C TRP A 238 -6.53 9.79 6.58
N VAL A 239 -7.37 9.26 7.48
CA VAL A 239 -7.18 7.94 8.11
C VAL A 239 -7.02 6.79 7.09
N PRO A 240 -7.79 6.75 5.98
CA PRO A 240 -7.56 5.75 4.93
C PRO A 240 -6.12 5.68 4.42
N TRP A 241 -5.45 6.83 4.30
CA TRP A 241 -4.08 6.91 3.81
C TRP A 241 -3.06 6.42 4.84
N CYS A 242 -3.35 6.58 6.13
CA CYS A 242 -2.54 5.99 7.20
C CYS A 242 -2.53 4.46 7.06
N TYR A 243 -3.70 3.83 6.93
CA TYR A 243 -3.80 2.38 6.73
C TYR A 243 -3.20 1.91 5.41
N PHE A 244 -3.32 2.70 4.34
CA PHE A 244 -2.66 2.41 3.07
C PHE A 244 -1.13 2.35 3.24
N VAL A 245 -0.54 3.31 3.97
CA VAL A 245 0.92 3.38 4.17
C VAL A 245 1.46 2.23 5.02
N TYR A 246 0.68 1.75 6.00
CA TYR A 246 1.05 0.61 6.83
C TYR A 246 1.29 -0.67 6.01
N THR A 247 0.61 -0.86 4.88
CA THR A 247 0.67 -2.14 4.16
C THR A 247 2.06 -2.43 3.59
N SER A 248 2.77 -1.42 3.08
CA SER A 248 4.14 -1.58 2.62
C SER A 248 5.08 -2.02 3.74
N ALA A 249 4.89 -1.54 4.98
CA ALA A 249 5.74 -1.93 6.11
C ALA A 249 5.49 -3.39 6.52
N VAL A 250 4.22 -3.79 6.62
CA VAL A 250 3.85 -5.19 6.91
C VAL A 250 4.31 -6.12 5.78
N ALA A 251 4.22 -5.69 4.53
CA ALA A 251 4.71 -6.46 3.39
C ALA A 251 6.23 -6.65 3.45
N GLN A 252 6.99 -5.58 3.72
CA GLN A 252 8.44 -5.67 3.88
C GLN A 252 8.86 -6.54 5.06
N LEU A 253 8.15 -6.48 6.19
CA LEU A 253 8.38 -7.38 7.31
C LEU A 253 8.13 -8.84 6.93
N THR A 254 7.00 -9.11 6.29
CA THR A 254 6.61 -10.47 5.86
C THR A 254 7.64 -11.05 4.90
N ARG A 255 8.06 -10.28 3.89
CA ARG A 255 9.09 -10.67 2.93
C ARG A 255 10.44 -10.88 3.60
N TYR A 256 10.81 -10.02 4.55
CA TYR A 256 12.06 -10.15 5.28
C TYR A 256 12.09 -11.44 6.11
N LEU A 257 11.04 -11.70 6.89
CA LEU A 257 10.94 -12.91 7.70
C LEU A 257 10.96 -14.16 6.83
N LYS A 258 10.21 -14.19 5.72
CA LYS A 258 10.23 -15.32 4.77
C LYS A 258 11.63 -15.59 4.18
N LYS A 259 12.52 -14.59 4.11
CA LYS A 259 13.91 -14.77 3.64
C LYS A 259 14.86 -15.27 4.72
N THR A 260 14.55 -15.08 5.99
CA THR A 260 15.49 -15.28 7.11
C THR A 260 15.13 -16.44 8.04
N GLU A 261 13.90 -16.93 7.96
CA GLU A 261 13.50 -18.24 8.52
C GLU A 261 13.93 -19.37 7.57
#